data_AF-A0A1B0F068-F1
#
_entry.id   AF-A0A1B0F068-F1
#
_cell.length_a   1.000
_cell.length_b   1.000
_cell.length_c   1.000
_cell.angle_alpha   90.00
_cell.angle_beta   90.00
_cell.angle_gamma   90.00
#
_symmetry.space_group_name_H-M   'P 1'
#
loop_
_entity.id
_entity.type
_entity.pdbx_description
1 polymer ?
#
loop_
_entity_poly.entity_id
_entity_poly.type
_entity_poly.pdbx_seq_one_letter_code
_entity_poly.pdbx_strand_id
1 'polypeptide(L)'
;MKKTKSSFVMEKLFLWISICVLYFATKTTGQDIQNKNIHCDKWDSIAEEHIEYSLHNDYDYYYRRHTTTRKTYTYTYECTVRNYEIASDRDYHIDKSDKIYKLTIEDSSMNGLPVKLFKHLTNLQTLIVKKTSLQHVDEIKLPKVTQIDLSENEIVSLHENTFAECSELSEINLSNNNISILQGPFFDSNQEIKILDLSYNKITNITEYTFNDFHVESLKLSHNHLEVLDLNRFSELSYLNSLDLSYNKLKSIEAFEDFEGGNFTAESVQLQFNNLTSLNLKYCDIKQIYASNNKLKSVEIGGNCVTLDLQKNEITDLT
;
A
#
# COMPACT_ATOMS: atom_id res chain seq x y z
N MET A 1 55.24 -20.49 24.37
CA MET A 1 53.83 -20.91 24.25
C MET A 1 52.96 -20.02 25.14
N LYS A 2 51.75 -19.70 24.66
CA LYS A 2 50.77 -18.70 25.17
C LYS A 2 50.95 -17.27 24.61
N LYS A 3 50.66 -17.11 23.31
CA LYS A 3 50.07 -15.85 22.82
C LYS A 3 48.68 -15.74 23.43
N THR A 4 48.43 -14.67 24.16
CA THR A 4 47.22 -14.43 24.94
C THR A 4 46.02 -14.21 24.02
N LYS A 5 44.88 -14.85 24.35
CA LYS A 5 43.58 -14.73 23.65
C LYS A 5 43.13 -13.29 23.38
N SER A 6 43.66 -12.31 24.12
CA SER A 6 43.35 -10.88 23.98
C SER A 6 43.89 -10.25 22.68
N SER A 7 45.08 -10.67 22.19
CA SER A 7 45.65 -10.11 20.95
C SER A 7 44.88 -10.59 19.70
N PHE A 8 44.33 -11.80 19.74
CA PHE A 8 43.54 -12.37 18.63
C PHE A 8 42.13 -11.75 18.53
N VAL A 9 41.56 -11.32 19.65
CA VAL A 9 40.28 -10.60 19.68
C VAL A 9 40.46 -9.16 19.19
N MET A 10 41.55 -8.48 19.56
CA MET A 10 41.85 -7.13 19.09
C MET A 10 42.16 -7.09 17.59
N GLU A 11 42.89 -8.06 17.03
CA GLU A 11 43.11 -8.16 15.57
C GLU A 11 41.80 -8.42 14.80
N LYS A 12 40.90 -9.27 15.32
CA LYS A 12 39.57 -9.47 14.70
C LYS A 12 38.67 -8.24 14.79
N LEU A 13 38.73 -7.51 15.91
CA LEU A 13 37.98 -6.27 16.09
C LEU A 13 38.51 -5.18 15.15
N PHE A 14 39.83 -5.07 14.97
CA PHE A 14 40.44 -4.14 13.99
C PHE A 14 40.13 -4.52 12.55
N LEU A 15 40.07 -5.83 12.22
CA LEU A 15 39.66 -6.28 10.89
C LEU A 15 38.18 -5.96 10.63
N TRP A 16 37.30 -6.16 11.62
CA TRP A 16 35.88 -5.78 11.55
C TRP A 16 35.67 -4.27 11.45
N ILE A 17 36.37 -3.48 12.26
CA ILE A 17 36.30 -2.01 12.18
C ILE A 17 36.86 -1.53 10.85
N SER A 18 37.94 -2.13 10.33
CA SER A 18 38.48 -1.76 9.02
C SER A 18 37.56 -2.17 7.87
N ILE A 19 36.88 -3.33 7.95
CA ILE A 19 35.82 -3.73 7.02
C ILE A 19 34.65 -2.75 7.10
N CYS A 20 34.18 -2.38 8.30
CA CYS A 20 33.13 -1.38 8.48
C CYS A 20 33.54 -0.01 7.94
N VAL A 21 34.77 0.44 8.20
CA VAL A 21 35.27 1.75 7.73
C VAL A 21 35.50 1.75 6.22
N LEU A 22 35.91 0.63 5.61
CA LEU A 22 35.93 0.47 4.15
C LEU A 22 34.52 0.38 3.54
N TYR A 23 33.55 -0.23 4.24
CA TYR A 23 32.14 -0.29 3.83
C TYR A 23 31.44 1.08 3.93
N PHE A 24 31.81 1.89 4.92
CA PHE A 24 31.33 3.27 5.07
C PHE A 24 31.97 4.24 4.05
N ALA A 25 33.08 3.86 3.41
CA ALA A 25 33.84 4.73 2.50
C ALA A 25 33.44 4.62 1.01
N THR A 26 32.51 3.75 0.62
CA THR A 26 32.00 3.68 -0.76
C THR A 26 30.48 3.78 -0.80
N LYS A 27 29.97 5.00 -0.61
CA LYS A 27 28.65 5.39 -1.14
C LYS A 27 28.74 5.45 -2.67
N THR A 28 28.70 4.29 -3.30
CA THR A 28 28.49 4.13 -4.73
C THR A 28 27.16 3.43 -4.91
N THR A 29 26.28 4.02 -5.71
CA THR A 29 25.10 3.36 -6.27
C THR A 29 25.49 2.00 -6.85
N GLY A 30 24.80 0.93 -6.47
CA GLY A 30 25.05 -0.42 -7.00
C GLY A 30 25.93 -1.31 -6.12
N GLN A 31 25.57 -1.50 -4.84
CA GLN A 31 26.15 -2.63 -4.10
C GLN A 31 25.63 -3.95 -4.69
N ASP A 32 26.48 -4.65 -5.45
CA ASP A 32 26.17 -6.01 -5.93
C ASP A 32 26.17 -6.96 -4.72
N ILE A 33 24.99 -7.55 -4.43
CA ILE A 33 24.82 -8.47 -3.31
C ILE A 33 25.43 -9.82 -3.70
N GLN A 34 26.77 -9.93 -3.58
CA GLN A 34 27.50 -11.14 -3.99
C GLN A 34 27.14 -12.38 -3.13
N ASN A 35 26.74 -12.18 -1.87
CA ASN A 35 26.45 -13.27 -0.93
C ASN A 35 24.96 -13.50 -0.67
N LYS A 36 24.06 -12.88 -1.46
CA LYS A 36 22.59 -12.87 -1.26
C LYS A 36 22.13 -12.37 0.12
N ASN A 37 23.01 -11.78 0.92
CA ASN A 37 22.67 -11.21 2.22
C ASN A 37 22.35 -9.72 2.07
N ILE A 38 21.11 -9.35 2.32
CA ILE A 38 20.68 -7.95 2.39
C ILE A 38 20.89 -7.47 3.82
N HIS A 39 21.69 -6.41 3.98
CA HIS A 39 21.88 -5.76 5.27
C HIS A 39 20.85 -4.64 5.40
N CYS A 40 20.11 -4.59 6.52
CA CYS A 40 19.25 -3.44 6.78
C CYS A 40 20.13 -2.25 7.23
N ASP A 41 19.99 -1.13 6.54
CA ASP A 41 20.65 0.13 6.85
C ASP A 41 20.11 0.76 8.14
N LYS A 42 18.87 0.41 8.51
CA LYS A 42 18.21 0.82 9.75
C LYS A 42 17.52 -0.38 10.40
N TRP A 43 17.69 -0.49 11.72
CA TRP A 43 17.08 -1.49 12.58
C TRP A 43 16.40 -0.78 13.76
N ASP A 44 15.08 -0.67 13.72
CA ASP A 44 14.30 -0.23 14.88
C ASP A 44 13.65 -1.46 15.52
N SER A 45 13.84 -1.64 16.82
CA SER A 45 13.24 -2.75 17.57
C SER A 45 12.07 -2.28 18.42
N ILE A 46 10.93 -2.94 18.28
CA ILE A 46 9.76 -2.73 19.15
C ILE A 46 9.69 -3.90 20.12
N ALA A 47 9.57 -3.60 21.41
CA ALA A 47 9.40 -4.60 22.46
C ALA A 47 7.95 -4.66 22.89
N GLU A 48 7.31 -5.83 22.75
CA GLU A 48 6.02 -6.10 23.36
C GLU A 48 6.23 -6.84 24.69
N GLU A 49 5.62 -6.32 25.76
CA GLU A 49 5.67 -6.94 27.08
C GLU A 49 4.55 -7.96 27.23
N HIS A 50 4.92 -9.20 27.52
CA HIS A 50 3.98 -10.25 27.92
C HIS A 50 4.13 -10.54 29.41
N ILE A 51 3.00 -10.58 30.11
CA ILE A 51 2.93 -10.95 31.51
C ILE A 51 2.38 -12.36 31.60
N GLU A 52 3.24 -13.33 31.89
CA GLU A 52 2.83 -14.69 32.20
C GLU A 52 2.54 -14.81 33.70
N TYR A 53 1.34 -15.27 34.02
CA TYR A 53 0.93 -15.61 35.38
C TYR A 53 1.06 -17.11 35.59
N SER A 54 1.97 -17.53 36.47
CA SER A 54 2.06 -18.93 36.89
C SER A 54 1.41 -19.08 38.26
N LEU A 55 0.35 -19.88 38.32
CA LEU A 55 -0.28 -20.33 39.55
C LEU A 55 0.46 -21.57 40.05
N HIS A 56 1.15 -21.46 41.18
CA HIS A 56 1.70 -22.63 41.87
C HIS A 56 0.72 -23.05 42.95
N ASN A 57 0.25 -24.31 42.89
CA ASN A 57 -0.54 -24.93 43.95
C ASN A 57 0.38 -25.43 45.08
N ASP A 58 1.24 -24.57 45.60
CA ASP A 58 1.96 -24.85 46.83
C ASP A 58 1.14 -24.28 47.99
N TYR A 59 0.50 -25.18 48.75
CA TYR A 59 -0.25 -24.83 49.94
C TYR A 59 0.73 -24.63 51.10
N ASP A 60 1.01 -23.37 51.46
CA ASP A 60 1.65 -23.07 52.75
C ASP A 60 0.69 -23.40 53.91
N TYR A 61 1.22 -23.49 55.14
CA TYR A 61 0.50 -23.85 56.39
C TYR A 61 -0.79 -23.05 56.66
N TYR A 62 -1.00 -21.94 55.94
CA TYR A 62 -2.18 -21.06 56.00
C TYR A 62 -3.08 -21.08 54.74
N TYR A 63 -2.95 -22.07 53.84
CA TYR A 63 -3.75 -22.21 52.61
C TYR A 63 -3.77 -20.96 51.70
N ARG A 64 -2.65 -20.24 51.58
CA ARG A 64 -2.54 -19.12 50.62
C ARG A 64 -2.04 -19.62 49.28
N ARG A 65 -2.69 -19.20 48.19
CA ARG A 65 -2.20 -19.39 46.82
C ARG A 65 -1.10 -18.37 46.53
N HIS A 66 0.03 -18.83 45.99
CA HIS A 66 1.09 -17.97 45.49
C HIS A 66 0.98 -17.84 43.97
N THR A 67 0.86 -16.59 43.51
CA THR A 67 0.99 -16.23 42.09
C THR A 67 2.38 -15.66 41.86
N THR A 68 3.12 -16.23 40.92
CA THR A 68 4.38 -15.66 40.43
C THR A 68 4.13 -15.02 39.07
N THR A 69 4.52 -13.76 38.92
CA THR A 69 4.49 -13.03 37.64
C THR A 69 5.86 -13.09 36.99
N ARG A 70 5.90 -13.49 35.71
CA ARG A 70 7.10 -13.41 34.85
C ARG A 70 6.82 -12.47 33.69
N LYS A 71 7.65 -11.45 33.54
CA LYS A 71 7.65 -10.59 32.36
C LYS A 71 8.54 -11.21 31.29
N THR A 72 8.02 -11.38 30.08
CA THR A 72 8.77 -11.75 28.89
C THR A 72 8.60 -10.67 27.84
N TYR A 73 9.57 -10.52 26.94
CA TYR A 73 9.53 -9.51 25.88
C TYR A 73 9.70 -10.20 24.52
N THR A 74 8.82 -9.90 23.59
CA THR A 74 8.94 -10.24 22.18
C THR A 74 9.42 -9.02 21.42
N TYR A 75 10.30 -9.22 20.44
CA TYR A 75 10.88 -8.12 19.65
C TYR A 75 10.52 -8.30 18.18
N THR A 76 9.96 -7.26 17.59
CA THR A 76 9.75 -7.13 16.14
C THR A 76 10.62 -6.01 15.59
N TYR A 77 10.88 -6.05 14.28
CA TYR A 77 11.84 -5.15 13.65
C TYR A 77 11.27 -4.44 12.43
N GLU A 78 11.64 -3.16 12.31
CA GLU A 78 11.63 -2.43 11.04
C GLU A 78 12.99 -2.56 10.35
N CYS A 79 12.99 -3.00 9.10
CA CYS A 79 14.17 -3.11 8.26
C CYS A 79 14.05 -2.15 7.08
N THR A 80 15.07 -1.32 6.84
CA THR A 80 15.17 -0.55 5.60
C THR A 80 16.40 -0.92 4.80
N VAL A 81 16.23 -1.05 3.48
CA VAL A 81 17.23 -1.48 2.50
C VAL A 81 17.35 -0.41 1.42
N ARG A 82 18.56 0.10 1.18
CA ARG A 82 18.81 1.18 0.21
C ARG A 82 20.04 0.95 -0.66
N ASN A 83 20.04 1.52 -1.86
CA ASN A 83 21.18 1.55 -2.78
C ASN A 83 21.69 0.17 -3.23
N TYR A 84 20.82 -0.83 -3.25
CA TYR A 84 21.14 -2.18 -3.72
C TYR A 84 20.64 -2.44 -5.13
N GLU A 85 21.28 -3.37 -5.83
CA GLU A 85 20.73 -4.01 -7.02
C GLU A 85 20.11 -5.35 -6.61
N ILE A 86 18.78 -5.43 -6.70
CA ILE A 86 18.01 -6.58 -6.24
C ILE A 86 17.38 -7.27 -7.44
N ALA A 87 17.87 -8.47 -7.74
CA ALA A 87 17.37 -9.30 -8.83
C ALA A 87 16.22 -10.20 -8.31
N SER A 88 15.07 -10.14 -8.97
CA SER A 88 13.84 -10.84 -8.56
C SER A 88 13.98 -12.36 -8.46
N ASP A 89 14.91 -12.95 -9.21
CA ASP A 89 15.14 -14.39 -9.29
C ASP A 89 16.02 -14.95 -8.17
N ARG A 90 16.70 -14.08 -7.40
CA ARG A 90 17.58 -14.48 -6.31
C ARG A 90 16.80 -14.71 -5.00
N ASP A 91 17.25 -15.70 -4.25
CA ASP A 91 16.77 -15.98 -2.90
C ASP A 91 17.65 -15.22 -1.90
N TYR A 92 17.18 -14.04 -1.50
CA TYR A 92 17.90 -13.20 -0.56
C TYR A 92 17.61 -13.59 0.88
N HIS A 93 18.59 -13.36 1.75
CA HIS A 93 18.46 -13.55 3.18
C HIS A 93 18.60 -12.20 3.90
N ILE A 94 17.71 -11.96 4.87
CA ILE A 94 17.80 -10.88 5.84
C ILE A 94 17.84 -11.54 7.22
N ASP A 95 18.75 -11.10 8.09
CA ASP A 95 18.82 -11.59 9.47
C ASP A 95 17.47 -11.39 10.17
N LYS A 96 17.07 -12.32 11.05
CA LYS A 96 15.79 -12.27 11.80
C LYS A 96 14.55 -12.00 10.92
N SER A 97 14.53 -12.50 9.69
CA SER A 97 13.43 -12.32 8.73
C SER A 97 12.05 -12.65 9.29
N ASP A 98 11.98 -13.66 10.16
CA ASP A 98 10.78 -14.12 10.87
C ASP A 98 10.24 -13.10 11.88
N LYS A 99 11.01 -12.08 12.25
CA LYS A 99 10.62 -11.04 13.22
C LYS A 99 10.46 -9.66 12.59
N ILE A 100 10.69 -9.54 11.29
CA ILE A 100 10.49 -8.29 10.57
C ILE A 100 8.99 -8.11 10.36
N TYR A 101 8.43 -7.05 10.94
CA TYR A 101 7.04 -6.68 10.72
C TYR A 101 6.89 -5.58 9.66
N LYS A 102 7.97 -4.81 9.42
CA LYS A 102 7.99 -3.79 8.38
C LYS A 102 9.29 -3.85 7.58
N LEU A 103 9.16 -3.96 6.27
CA LEU A 103 10.26 -3.94 5.32
C LEU A 103 10.09 -2.73 4.39
N THR A 104 11.14 -1.93 4.30
CA THR A 104 11.24 -0.83 3.34
C THR A 104 12.42 -1.08 2.41
N ILE A 105 12.17 -1.09 1.11
CA ILE A 105 13.17 -1.10 0.05
C ILE A 105 13.02 0.21 -0.71
N GLU A 106 14.01 1.08 -0.63
CA GLU A 106 13.98 2.35 -1.36
C GLU A 106 15.30 2.66 -2.04
N ASP A 107 15.27 3.53 -3.05
CA ASP A 107 16.46 3.97 -3.78
C ASP A 107 17.35 2.81 -4.24
N SER A 108 16.74 1.71 -4.70
CA SER A 108 17.41 0.45 -5.05
C SER A 108 16.93 -0.03 -6.41
N SER A 109 17.80 -0.47 -7.30
CA SER A 109 17.39 -0.92 -8.64
C SER A 109 16.83 -2.34 -8.59
N MET A 110 15.62 -2.54 -9.12
CA MET A 110 14.97 -3.86 -9.17
C MET A 110 14.39 -4.15 -10.54
N ASN A 111 14.59 -5.38 -11.02
CA ASN A 111 13.96 -5.88 -12.25
C ASN A 111 12.64 -6.63 -11.99
N GLY A 112 12.16 -6.64 -10.74
CA GLY A 112 10.98 -7.34 -10.27
C GLY A 112 11.01 -7.46 -8.74
N LEU A 113 9.90 -7.84 -8.12
CA LEU A 113 9.88 -8.07 -6.68
C LEU A 113 10.66 -9.35 -6.32
N PRO A 114 11.47 -9.36 -5.24
CA PRO A 114 12.21 -10.54 -4.79
C PRO A 114 11.30 -11.53 -4.05
N VAL A 115 10.36 -12.16 -4.74
CA VAL A 115 9.32 -13.03 -4.14
C VAL A 115 9.87 -14.19 -3.30
N LYS A 116 11.10 -14.65 -3.57
CA LYS A 116 11.76 -15.69 -2.76
C LYS A 116 12.13 -15.18 -1.36
N LEU A 117 12.55 -13.92 -1.24
CA LEU A 117 12.82 -13.27 0.05
C LEU A 117 11.54 -13.20 0.89
N PHE A 118 10.41 -12.84 0.26
CA PHE A 118 9.12 -12.66 0.95
C PHE A 118 8.63 -13.91 1.66
N LYS A 119 9.00 -15.11 1.18
CA LYS A 119 8.68 -16.39 1.85
C LYS A 119 9.25 -16.50 3.26
N HIS A 120 10.34 -15.80 3.55
CA HIS A 120 11.01 -15.82 4.86
C HIS A 120 10.48 -14.74 5.81
N LEU A 121 9.66 -13.81 5.32
CA LEU A 121 9.13 -12.65 6.06
C LEU A 121 7.75 -12.96 6.66
N THR A 122 7.68 -13.99 7.51
CA THR A 122 6.42 -14.60 7.96
C THR A 122 5.56 -13.76 8.90
N ASN A 123 6.08 -12.64 9.41
CA ASN A 123 5.38 -11.69 10.27
C ASN A 123 5.26 -10.29 9.66
N LEU A 124 5.51 -10.15 8.35
CA LEU A 124 5.45 -8.88 7.67
C LEU A 124 4.02 -8.34 7.60
N GLN A 125 3.82 -7.14 8.12
CA GLN A 125 2.57 -6.39 8.11
C GLN A 125 2.65 -5.19 7.16
N THR A 126 3.82 -4.58 7.01
CA THR A 126 4.01 -3.41 6.15
C THR A 126 5.14 -3.66 5.15
N LEU A 127 4.83 -3.59 3.86
CA LEU A 127 5.80 -3.64 2.78
C LEU A 127 5.83 -2.30 2.06
N ILE A 128 6.99 -1.65 2.03
CA ILE A 128 7.23 -0.41 1.29
C ILE A 128 8.33 -0.66 0.27
N VAL A 129 8.04 -0.41 -1.00
CA VAL A 129 8.97 -0.53 -2.12
C VAL A 129 8.82 0.71 -2.99
N LYS A 130 9.75 1.66 -2.89
CA LYS A 130 9.64 2.97 -3.57
C LYS A 130 10.93 3.33 -4.30
N LYS A 131 10.83 4.09 -5.39
CA LYS A 131 12.00 4.56 -6.15
C LYS A 131 12.93 3.41 -6.54
N THR A 132 12.34 2.33 -7.03
CA THR A 132 13.07 1.12 -7.42
C THR A 132 13.04 0.80 -8.92
N SER A 133 12.51 1.72 -9.72
CA SER A 133 12.29 1.54 -11.17
C SER A 133 11.52 0.27 -11.53
N LEU A 134 10.69 -0.24 -10.60
CA LEU A 134 9.85 -1.41 -10.82
C LEU A 134 8.80 -1.10 -11.89
N GLN A 135 8.74 -1.90 -12.94
CA GLN A 135 7.82 -1.69 -14.08
C GLN A 135 6.62 -2.64 -14.10
N HIS A 136 6.78 -3.84 -13.52
CA HIS A 136 5.74 -4.87 -13.46
C HIS A 136 5.71 -5.49 -12.07
N VAL A 137 4.51 -5.88 -11.64
CA VAL A 137 4.28 -6.48 -10.32
C VAL A 137 3.54 -7.79 -10.51
N ASP A 138 4.24 -8.89 -10.24
CA ASP A 138 3.68 -10.24 -10.22
C ASP A 138 2.88 -10.49 -8.93
N GLU A 139 2.37 -11.70 -8.74
CA GLU A 139 1.70 -12.14 -7.51
C GLU A 139 2.55 -11.92 -6.25
N ILE A 140 1.95 -11.30 -5.24
CA ILE A 140 2.52 -11.11 -3.90
C ILE A 140 1.84 -12.08 -2.94
N LYS A 141 2.64 -12.88 -2.22
CA LYS A 141 2.16 -13.87 -1.25
C LYS A 141 2.63 -13.50 0.15
N LEU A 142 1.84 -12.68 0.82
CA LEU A 142 2.13 -12.14 2.15
C LEU A 142 0.84 -12.09 2.99
N PRO A 143 0.41 -13.19 3.61
CA PRO A 143 -0.94 -13.32 4.16
C PRO A 143 -1.25 -12.37 5.33
N LYS A 144 -0.22 -11.91 6.05
CA LYS A 144 -0.34 -10.99 7.21
C LYS A 144 -0.11 -9.52 6.85
N VAL A 145 0.15 -9.21 5.57
CA VAL A 145 0.43 -7.83 5.17
C VAL A 145 -0.87 -7.04 5.21
N THR A 146 -0.85 -5.92 5.91
CA THR A 146 -1.99 -5.02 6.04
C THR A 146 -1.82 -3.77 5.19
N GLN A 147 -0.57 -3.42 4.86
CA GLN A 147 -0.22 -2.23 4.09
C GLN A 147 0.87 -2.54 3.06
N ILE A 148 0.59 -2.20 1.79
CA ILE A 148 1.56 -2.28 0.69
C ILE A 148 1.69 -0.89 0.06
N ASP A 149 2.91 -0.38 0.02
CA ASP A 149 3.22 0.87 -0.67
C ASP A 149 4.25 0.60 -1.79
N LEU A 150 3.77 0.71 -3.03
CA LEU A 150 4.54 0.58 -4.27
C LEU A 150 4.63 1.92 -5.01
N SER A 151 4.44 3.05 -4.30
CA SER A 151 4.44 4.37 -4.92
C SER A 151 5.81 4.77 -5.47
N GLU A 152 5.84 5.76 -6.36
CA GLU A 152 7.09 6.33 -6.89
C GLU A 152 7.98 5.27 -7.59
N ASN A 153 7.36 4.36 -8.34
CA ASN A 153 8.07 3.44 -9.24
C ASN A 153 7.72 3.75 -10.70
N GLU A 154 7.96 2.80 -11.60
CA GLU A 154 7.69 2.94 -13.02
C GLU A 154 6.59 1.97 -13.48
N ILE A 155 5.71 1.53 -12.56
CA ILE A 155 4.77 0.43 -12.79
C ILE A 155 3.83 0.79 -13.92
N VAL A 156 3.79 -0.04 -14.97
CA VAL A 156 2.92 0.15 -16.14
C VAL A 156 1.67 -0.72 -16.05
N SER A 157 1.78 -1.88 -15.41
CA SER A 157 0.70 -2.85 -15.25
C SER A 157 0.88 -3.70 -13.99
N LEU A 158 -0.23 -4.22 -13.48
CA LEU A 158 -0.28 -5.24 -12.44
C LEU A 158 -0.69 -6.57 -13.09
N HIS A 159 -0.20 -7.68 -12.54
CA HIS A 159 -0.66 -9.01 -12.91
C HIS A 159 -2.10 -9.23 -12.38
N GLU A 160 -2.84 -10.15 -12.99
CA GLU A 160 -4.09 -10.63 -12.40
C GLU A 160 -3.80 -11.23 -11.02
N ASN A 161 -4.67 -11.05 -10.03
CA ASN A 161 -4.46 -11.63 -8.70
C ASN A 161 -3.17 -11.17 -7.98
N THR A 162 -2.57 -10.02 -8.37
CA THR A 162 -1.35 -9.48 -7.71
C THR A 162 -1.44 -9.49 -6.18
N PHE A 163 -2.62 -9.25 -5.61
CA PHE A 163 -2.85 -9.19 -4.16
C PHE A 163 -3.78 -10.29 -3.61
N ALA A 164 -4.09 -11.32 -4.40
CA ALA A 164 -5.04 -12.36 -4.01
C ALA A 164 -4.64 -13.11 -2.71
N GLU A 165 -3.34 -13.33 -2.51
CA GLU A 165 -2.79 -14.06 -1.36
C GLU A 165 -2.41 -13.12 -0.18
N CYS A 166 -2.89 -11.87 -0.20
CA CYS A 166 -2.70 -10.87 0.85
C CYS A 166 -4.00 -10.68 1.65
N SER A 167 -4.42 -11.71 2.38
CA SER A 167 -5.75 -11.78 3.01
C SER A 167 -6.07 -10.70 4.04
N GLU A 168 -5.07 -10.10 4.68
CA GLU A 168 -5.24 -9.03 5.67
C GLU A 168 -5.01 -7.61 5.10
N LEU A 169 -4.82 -7.50 3.79
CA LEU A 169 -4.48 -6.25 3.12
C LEU A 169 -5.63 -5.25 3.22
N SER A 170 -5.31 -4.02 3.63
CA SER A 170 -6.30 -2.97 3.85
C SER A 170 -5.89 -1.63 3.23
N GLU A 171 -4.60 -1.39 3.01
CA GLU A 171 -4.13 -0.14 2.41
C GLU A 171 -3.12 -0.43 1.31
N ILE A 172 -3.37 0.15 0.13
CA ILE A 172 -2.54 -0.02 -1.05
C ILE A 172 -2.25 1.35 -1.64
N ASN A 173 -0.96 1.64 -1.79
CA ASN A 173 -0.50 2.85 -2.45
C ASN A 173 0.27 2.49 -3.73
N LEU A 174 -0.32 2.82 -4.87
CA LEU A 174 0.22 2.67 -6.22
C LEU A 174 0.40 4.04 -6.89
N SER A 175 0.37 5.13 -6.11
CA SER A 175 0.47 6.48 -6.66
C SER A 175 1.83 6.76 -7.29
N ASN A 176 1.89 7.76 -8.17
CA ASN A 176 3.16 8.18 -8.82
C ASN A 176 3.83 7.02 -9.58
N ASN A 177 3.04 6.33 -10.42
CA ASN A 177 3.49 5.27 -11.32
C ASN A 177 3.10 5.60 -12.77
N ASN A 178 3.24 4.63 -13.69
CA ASN A 178 2.95 4.78 -15.11
C ASN A 178 1.74 3.98 -15.58
N ILE A 179 0.82 3.61 -14.68
CA ILE A 179 -0.33 2.76 -14.99
C ILE A 179 -1.25 3.51 -15.95
N SER A 180 -1.54 2.92 -17.12
CA SER A 180 -2.35 3.56 -18.18
C SER A 180 -3.73 2.95 -18.33
N ILE A 181 -3.85 1.65 -18.09
CA ILE A 181 -5.10 0.90 -18.11
C ILE A 181 -5.19 0.15 -16.79
N LEU A 182 -6.28 0.35 -16.07
CA LEU A 182 -6.57 -0.38 -14.85
C LEU A 182 -7.47 -1.57 -15.19
N GLN A 183 -6.86 -2.76 -15.26
CA GLN A 183 -7.52 -4.02 -15.62
C GLN A 183 -7.39 -5.03 -14.49
N GLY A 184 -8.50 -5.27 -13.79
CA GLY A 184 -8.60 -6.32 -12.75
C GLY A 184 -8.92 -7.71 -13.33
N PRO A 185 -9.16 -8.70 -12.46
CA PRO A 185 -9.16 -8.61 -10.98
C PRO A 185 -7.75 -8.60 -10.39
N PHE A 186 -7.54 -7.79 -9.34
CA PHE A 186 -6.26 -7.73 -8.59
C PHE A 186 -6.29 -8.54 -7.29
N PHE A 187 -7.50 -8.76 -6.77
CA PHE A 187 -7.79 -9.31 -5.45
C PHE A 187 -8.54 -10.63 -5.60
N ASP A 188 -8.47 -11.44 -4.54
CA ASP A 188 -9.42 -12.56 -4.40
C ASP A 188 -10.74 -12.05 -3.80
N SER A 189 -11.79 -12.85 -3.94
CA SER A 189 -13.14 -12.48 -3.54
C SER A 189 -13.24 -12.04 -2.08
N ASN A 190 -13.98 -10.95 -1.84
CA ASN A 190 -14.35 -10.40 -0.53
C ASN A 190 -13.22 -9.76 0.28
N GLN A 191 -12.14 -9.30 -0.37
CA GLN A 191 -11.17 -8.46 0.33
C GLN A 191 -11.76 -7.07 0.65
N GLU A 192 -11.53 -6.60 1.87
CA GLU A 192 -11.99 -5.29 2.38
C GLU A 192 -10.82 -4.30 2.39
N ILE A 193 -10.70 -3.53 1.31
CA ILE A 193 -9.69 -2.47 1.20
C ILE A 193 -10.24 -1.19 1.83
N LYS A 194 -9.49 -0.57 2.72
CA LYS A 194 -9.83 0.77 3.24
C LYS A 194 -9.39 1.84 2.28
N ILE A 195 -8.18 1.73 1.74
CA ILE A 195 -7.59 2.76 0.89
C ILE A 195 -6.91 2.12 -0.32
N LEU A 196 -7.33 2.51 -1.52
CA LEU A 196 -6.63 2.25 -2.77
C LEU A 196 -6.23 3.59 -3.40
N ASP A 197 -4.93 3.89 -3.37
CA ASP A 197 -4.37 5.10 -3.94
C ASP A 197 -3.73 4.83 -5.31
N LEU A 198 -4.39 5.28 -6.37
CA LEU A 198 -3.94 5.21 -7.76
C LEU A 198 -3.67 6.61 -8.33
N SER A 199 -3.52 7.62 -7.47
CA SER A 199 -3.30 9.00 -7.89
C SER A 199 -1.97 9.20 -8.63
N TYR A 200 -1.85 10.26 -9.43
CA TYR A 200 -0.62 10.57 -10.17
C TYR A 200 -0.13 9.41 -11.05
N ASN A 201 -1.05 8.76 -11.76
CA ASN A 201 -0.76 7.76 -12.77
C ASN A 201 -1.10 8.30 -14.17
N LYS A 202 -1.16 7.42 -15.17
CA LYS A 202 -1.49 7.74 -16.56
C LYS A 202 -2.83 7.12 -16.98
N ILE A 203 -3.72 6.83 -16.02
CA ILE A 203 -4.91 6.04 -16.27
C ILE A 203 -5.84 6.78 -17.22
N THR A 204 -6.07 6.20 -18.39
CA THR A 204 -7.03 6.68 -19.39
C THR A 204 -8.29 5.82 -19.45
N ASN A 205 -8.22 4.57 -18.97
CA ASN A 205 -9.34 3.64 -18.98
C ASN A 205 -9.31 2.70 -17.77
N ILE A 206 -10.50 2.41 -17.26
CA ILE A 206 -10.78 1.42 -16.20
C ILE A 206 -11.69 0.38 -16.85
N THR A 207 -11.29 -0.89 -16.94
CA THR A 207 -12.10 -1.89 -17.63
C THR A 207 -13.37 -2.28 -16.87
N GLU A 208 -14.34 -2.82 -17.58
CA GLU A 208 -15.47 -3.54 -16.98
C GLU A 208 -14.88 -4.66 -16.11
N TYR A 209 -15.39 -4.86 -14.89
CA TYR A 209 -14.90 -5.83 -13.90
C TYR A 209 -13.65 -5.48 -13.10
N THR A 210 -13.03 -4.31 -13.31
CA THR A 210 -11.86 -3.91 -12.52
C THR A 210 -12.14 -3.84 -11.02
N PHE A 211 -13.37 -3.45 -10.65
CA PHE A 211 -13.83 -3.29 -9.28
C PHE A 211 -14.73 -4.42 -8.78
N ASN A 212 -14.74 -5.54 -9.51
CA ASN A 212 -15.47 -6.72 -9.06
C ASN A 212 -14.71 -7.41 -7.93
N ASP A 213 -15.45 -8.12 -7.09
CA ASP A 213 -14.94 -9.08 -6.11
C ASP A 213 -14.14 -8.48 -4.93
N PHE A 214 -14.05 -7.15 -4.79
CA PHE A 214 -13.53 -6.51 -3.59
C PHE A 214 -14.31 -5.25 -3.21
N HIS A 215 -14.19 -4.85 -1.95
CA HIS A 215 -14.77 -3.62 -1.44
C HIS A 215 -13.66 -2.60 -1.19
N VAL A 216 -13.94 -1.32 -1.46
CA VAL A 216 -13.03 -0.23 -1.12
C VAL A 216 -13.76 0.93 -0.46
N GLU A 217 -13.26 1.43 0.68
CA GLU A 217 -13.85 2.60 1.35
C GLU A 217 -13.39 3.93 0.74
N SER A 218 -12.12 4.05 0.36
CA SER A 218 -11.55 5.24 -0.26
C SER A 218 -10.74 4.90 -1.51
N LEU A 219 -11.23 5.36 -2.65
CA LEU A 219 -10.59 5.19 -3.95
C LEU A 219 -10.07 6.54 -4.46
N LYS A 220 -8.76 6.64 -4.63
CA LYS A 220 -8.12 7.85 -5.15
C LYS A 220 -7.61 7.62 -6.57
N LEU A 221 -8.15 8.40 -7.50
CA LEU A 221 -7.83 8.37 -8.92
C LEU A 221 -7.44 9.79 -9.42
N SER A 222 -7.13 10.72 -8.52
CA SER A 222 -6.78 12.08 -8.89
C SER A 222 -5.46 12.15 -9.67
N HIS A 223 -5.28 13.24 -10.44
CA HIS A 223 -4.09 13.42 -11.28
C HIS A 223 -3.85 12.27 -12.27
N ASN A 224 -4.93 11.78 -12.89
CA ASN A 224 -4.89 10.81 -13.99
C ASN A 224 -5.33 11.46 -15.31
N HIS A 225 -5.62 10.63 -16.31
CA HIS A 225 -5.92 11.06 -17.68
C HIS A 225 -7.31 10.59 -18.13
N LEU A 226 -8.23 10.35 -17.19
CA LEU A 226 -9.59 9.92 -17.49
C LEU A 226 -10.33 11.03 -18.24
N GLU A 227 -10.97 10.69 -19.36
CA GLU A 227 -11.75 11.64 -20.17
C GLU A 227 -13.27 11.40 -20.09
N VAL A 228 -13.69 10.16 -19.93
CA VAL A 228 -15.10 9.76 -19.82
C VAL A 228 -15.17 8.69 -18.74
N LEU A 229 -16.15 8.81 -17.86
CA LEU A 229 -16.38 7.84 -16.80
C LEU A 229 -17.86 7.51 -16.65
N ASP A 230 -18.16 6.23 -16.75
CA ASP A 230 -19.46 5.68 -16.38
C ASP A 230 -19.39 5.25 -14.91
N LEU A 231 -20.20 5.89 -14.07
CA LEU A 231 -20.25 5.60 -12.64
C LEU A 231 -20.85 4.24 -12.32
N ASN A 232 -21.59 3.64 -13.25
CA ASN A 232 -22.10 2.28 -13.07
C ASN A 232 -20.96 1.26 -12.97
N ARG A 233 -19.73 1.59 -13.42
CA ARG A 233 -18.53 0.74 -13.22
C ARG A 233 -18.12 0.59 -11.75
N PHE A 234 -18.66 1.41 -10.86
CA PHE A 234 -18.41 1.37 -9.42
C PHE A 234 -19.64 0.90 -8.64
N SER A 235 -20.71 0.43 -9.28
CA SER A 235 -21.95 0.03 -8.60
C SER A 235 -21.75 -1.09 -7.56
N GLU A 236 -20.81 -2.00 -7.83
CA GLU A 236 -20.46 -3.10 -6.92
C GLU A 236 -19.70 -2.63 -5.67
N LEU A 237 -19.17 -1.39 -5.67
CA LEU A 237 -18.45 -0.83 -4.53
C LEU A 237 -19.40 -0.26 -3.47
N SER A 238 -20.24 -1.12 -2.91
CA SER A 238 -21.28 -0.76 -1.93
C SER A 238 -20.78 -0.11 -0.63
N TYR A 239 -19.48 -0.22 -0.33
CA TYR A 239 -18.83 0.38 0.84
C TYR A 239 -18.01 1.64 0.51
N LEU A 240 -18.06 2.13 -0.74
CA LEU A 240 -17.30 3.29 -1.15
C LEU A 240 -17.82 4.55 -0.45
N ASN A 241 -16.99 5.11 0.41
CA ASN A 241 -17.26 6.37 1.08
C ASN A 241 -16.72 7.55 0.29
N SER A 242 -15.50 7.45 -0.25
CA SER A 242 -14.80 8.57 -0.87
C SER A 242 -14.21 8.20 -2.23
N LEU A 243 -14.62 8.92 -3.26
CA LEU A 243 -14.09 8.81 -4.61
C LEU A 243 -13.41 10.13 -5.02
N ASP A 244 -12.09 10.09 -5.25
CA ASP A 244 -11.34 11.23 -5.75
C ASP A 244 -10.99 11.09 -7.23
N LEU A 245 -11.65 11.89 -8.06
CA LEU A 245 -11.44 11.99 -9.51
C LEU A 245 -10.93 13.39 -9.91
N SER A 246 -10.49 14.19 -8.94
CA SER A 246 -10.01 15.54 -9.20
C SER A 246 -8.75 15.54 -10.08
N TYR A 247 -8.49 16.65 -10.78
CA TYR A 247 -7.32 16.79 -11.65
C TYR A 247 -7.21 15.69 -12.73
N ASN A 248 -8.35 15.27 -13.29
CA ASN A 248 -8.40 14.43 -14.49
C ASN A 248 -8.71 15.30 -15.72
N LYS A 249 -9.11 14.67 -16.83
CA LYS A 249 -9.51 15.35 -18.06
C LYS A 249 -10.99 15.09 -18.38
N LEU A 250 -11.80 14.78 -17.36
CA LEU A 250 -13.17 14.32 -17.53
C LEU A 250 -13.98 15.38 -18.28
N LYS A 251 -14.57 14.98 -19.40
CA LYS A 251 -15.49 15.77 -20.22
C LYS A 251 -16.94 15.39 -19.93
N SER A 252 -17.17 14.12 -19.61
CA SER A 252 -18.46 13.61 -19.12
C SER A 252 -18.25 12.62 -17.98
N ILE A 253 -19.20 12.66 -17.05
CA ILE A 253 -19.40 11.67 -15.99
C ILE A 253 -20.90 11.45 -15.87
N GLU A 254 -21.32 10.20 -15.98
CA GLU A 254 -22.74 9.84 -16.09
C GLU A 254 -23.04 8.60 -15.24
N ALA A 255 -24.26 8.53 -14.73
CA ALA A 255 -24.87 7.34 -14.17
C ALA A 255 -26.25 7.17 -14.81
N PHE A 256 -26.63 5.92 -15.09
CA PHE A 256 -27.89 5.61 -15.79
C PHE A 256 -28.89 4.91 -14.88
N GLU A 257 -30.17 5.09 -15.16
CA GLU A 257 -31.28 4.42 -14.49
C GLU A 257 -31.24 2.90 -14.74
N ASP A 258 -31.78 2.12 -13.79
CA ASP A 258 -32.01 0.68 -13.91
C ASP A 258 -30.76 -0.18 -14.24
N PHE A 259 -29.58 0.21 -13.73
CA PHE A 259 -28.42 -0.67 -13.81
C PHE A 259 -28.59 -1.89 -12.89
N GLU A 260 -28.27 -3.10 -13.38
CA GLU A 260 -28.47 -4.36 -12.64
C GLU A 260 -27.76 -4.39 -11.27
N GLY A 261 -26.65 -3.64 -11.13
CA GLY A 261 -25.89 -3.48 -9.87
C GLY A 261 -26.41 -2.39 -8.92
N GLY A 262 -27.52 -1.73 -9.24
CA GLY A 262 -28.09 -0.63 -8.45
C GLY A 262 -27.41 0.73 -8.67
N ASN A 263 -27.94 1.75 -8.00
CA ASN A 263 -27.45 3.12 -8.11
C ASN A 263 -26.10 3.28 -7.40
N PHE A 264 -25.17 4.01 -8.03
CA PHE A 264 -23.91 4.39 -7.40
C PHE A 264 -24.16 5.22 -6.14
N THR A 265 -23.51 4.84 -5.03
CA THR A 265 -23.61 5.53 -3.74
C THR A 265 -22.23 5.90 -3.21
N ALA A 266 -22.09 7.09 -2.61
CA ALA A 266 -20.87 7.53 -1.93
C ALA A 266 -21.14 8.65 -0.93
N GLU A 267 -20.31 8.77 0.10
CA GLU A 267 -20.37 9.94 1.00
C GLU A 267 -19.85 11.20 0.29
N SER A 268 -18.73 11.07 -0.45
CA SER A 268 -18.05 12.21 -1.06
C SER A 268 -17.45 11.86 -2.42
N VAL A 269 -17.69 12.74 -3.41
CA VAL A 269 -17.11 12.66 -4.75
C VAL A 269 -16.42 13.96 -5.10
N GLN A 270 -15.12 13.86 -5.41
CA GLN A 270 -14.27 14.99 -5.78
C GLN A 270 -14.04 14.98 -7.30
N LEU A 271 -14.45 16.05 -7.98
CA LEU A 271 -14.42 16.24 -9.43
C LEU A 271 -13.71 17.55 -9.81
N GLN A 272 -13.06 18.22 -8.87
CA GLN A 272 -12.45 19.53 -9.10
C GLN A 272 -11.37 19.44 -10.19
N PHE A 273 -11.15 20.54 -10.90
CA PHE A 273 -10.09 20.63 -11.92
C PHE A 273 -10.23 19.56 -13.02
N ASN A 274 -11.43 19.42 -13.57
CA ASN A 274 -11.72 18.61 -14.75
C ASN A 274 -12.20 19.51 -15.92
N ASN A 275 -12.71 18.90 -16.99
CA ASN A 275 -13.22 19.59 -18.18
C ASN A 275 -14.74 19.39 -18.37
N LEU A 276 -15.49 19.12 -17.28
CA LEU A 276 -16.90 18.79 -17.36
C LEU A 276 -17.71 19.99 -17.85
N THR A 277 -18.60 19.76 -18.82
CA THR A 277 -19.53 20.78 -19.34
C THR A 277 -20.94 20.67 -18.78
N SER A 278 -21.29 19.47 -18.31
CA SER A 278 -22.54 19.15 -17.65
C SER A 278 -22.28 18.09 -16.58
N LEU A 279 -23.12 18.07 -15.55
CA LEU A 279 -23.07 17.07 -14.50
C LEU A 279 -24.46 16.43 -14.38
N ASN A 280 -24.57 15.13 -14.64
CA ASN A 280 -25.83 14.40 -14.50
C ASN A 280 -25.64 13.22 -13.55
N LEU A 281 -25.99 13.44 -12.28
CA LEU A 281 -25.88 12.51 -11.17
C LEU A 281 -27.23 12.32 -10.46
N LYS A 282 -28.34 12.53 -11.18
CA LYS A 282 -29.69 12.47 -10.59
C LYS A 282 -30.06 11.09 -10.04
N TYR A 283 -29.46 10.04 -10.59
CA TYR A 283 -29.65 8.65 -10.17
C TYR A 283 -28.62 8.19 -9.14
N CYS A 284 -27.67 9.03 -8.73
CA CYS A 284 -26.69 8.69 -7.71
C CYS A 284 -27.17 9.10 -6.31
N ASP A 285 -26.74 8.35 -5.29
CA ASP A 285 -26.90 8.73 -3.88
C ASP A 285 -25.56 9.24 -3.34
N ILE A 286 -25.30 10.54 -3.52
CA ILE A 286 -24.04 11.18 -3.11
C ILE A 286 -24.35 12.33 -2.16
N LYS A 287 -23.73 12.33 -0.97
CA LYS A 287 -23.97 13.39 0.03
C LYS A 287 -23.16 14.66 -0.23
N GLN A 288 -21.94 14.53 -0.74
CA GLN A 288 -21.01 15.65 -0.92
C GLN A 288 -20.39 15.60 -2.32
N ILE A 289 -20.59 16.66 -3.11
CA ILE A 289 -20.09 16.78 -4.48
C ILE A 289 -19.23 18.04 -4.59
N TYR A 290 -17.97 17.86 -4.95
CA TYR A 290 -17.04 18.97 -5.17
C TYR A 290 -16.65 19.03 -6.65
N ALA A 291 -17.24 19.94 -7.42
CA ALA A 291 -17.02 20.07 -8.86
C ALA A 291 -16.53 21.46 -9.28
N SER A 292 -15.83 22.17 -8.38
CA SER A 292 -15.23 23.47 -8.68
C SER A 292 -14.12 23.41 -9.73
N ASN A 293 -13.86 24.51 -10.43
CA ASN A 293 -12.86 24.59 -11.51
C ASN A 293 -13.15 23.60 -12.66
N ASN A 294 -14.40 23.60 -13.15
CA ASN A 294 -14.84 22.89 -14.35
C ASN A 294 -15.40 23.90 -15.37
N LYS A 295 -16.14 23.43 -16.38
CA LYS A 295 -16.82 24.26 -17.40
C LYS A 295 -18.33 24.00 -17.38
N LEU A 296 -18.88 23.66 -16.22
CA LEU A 296 -20.27 23.23 -16.08
C LEU A 296 -21.23 24.36 -16.48
N LYS A 297 -22.20 24.02 -17.32
CA LYS A 297 -23.30 24.90 -17.74
C LYS A 297 -24.64 24.47 -17.16
N SER A 298 -24.82 23.16 -16.99
CA SER A 298 -25.98 22.54 -16.36
C SER A 298 -25.55 21.49 -15.33
N VAL A 299 -26.36 21.34 -14.29
CA VAL A 299 -26.13 20.39 -13.19
C VAL A 299 -27.48 19.77 -12.81
N GLU A 300 -27.55 18.45 -12.82
CA GLU A 300 -28.65 17.64 -12.30
C GLU A 300 -28.06 16.68 -11.25
N ILE A 301 -28.57 16.74 -10.02
CA ILE A 301 -28.06 15.94 -8.88
C ILE A 301 -29.21 15.22 -8.16
N GLY A 302 -28.88 14.11 -7.50
CA GLY A 302 -29.82 13.35 -6.68
C GLY A 302 -30.26 14.11 -5.41
N GLY A 303 -31.41 13.72 -4.87
CA GLY A 303 -32.05 14.43 -3.75
C GLY A 303 -31.34 14.36 -2.39
N ASN A 304 -30.33 13.50 -2.24
CA ASN A 304 -29.59 13.29 -0.98
C ASN A 304 -28.32 14.14 -0.85
N CYS A 305 -27.99 14.95 -1.86
CA CYS A 305 -26.82 15.82 -1.83
C CYS A 305 -27.01 16.96 -0.81
N VAL A 306 -26.15 17.02 0.19
CA VAL A 306 -26.15 18.03 1.26
C VAL A 306 -25.10 19.11 1.00
N THR A 307 -23.98 18.76 0.36
CA THR A 307 -22.88 19.69 0.06
C THR A 307 -22.59 19.69 -1.44
N LEU A 308 -22.62 20.87 -2.06
CA LEU A 308 -22.36 21.05 -3.49
C LEU A 308 -21.43 22.26 -3.71
N ASP A 309 -20.17 22.01 -4.09
CA ASP A 309 -19.22 23.06 -4.47
C ASP A 309 -19.11 23.16 -6.00
N LEU A 310 -19.63 24.25 -6.56
CA LEU A 310 -19.61 24.55 -7.99
C LEU A 310 -18.79 25.79 -8.34
N GLN A 311 -17.93 26.27 -7.44
CA GLN A 311 -17.17 27.50 -7.66
C GLN A 311 -16.34 27.42 -8.95
N LYS A 312 -16.18 28.56 -9.63
CA LYS A 312 -15.36 28.66 -10.85
C LYS A 312 -15.84 27.69 -11.96
N ASN A 313 -17.13 27.78 -12.27
CA ASN A 313 -17.79 27.15 -13.43
C ASN A 313 -18.47 28.23 -14.29
N GLU A 314 -19.11 27.81 -15.39
CA GLU A 314 -19.81 28.66 -16.37
C GLU A 314 -21.34 28.49 -16.29
N ILE A 315 -21.88 28.29 -15.08
CA ILE A 315 -23.27 27.87 -14.88
C ILE A 315 -24.23 28.97 -15.33
N THR A 316 -25.14 28.62 -16.24
CA THR A 316 -26.21 29.50 -16.70
C THR A 316 -27.56 29.11 -16.12
N ASP A 317 -27.77 27.82 -15.81
CA ASP A 317 -29.03 27.29 -15.27
C ASP A 317 -28.75 26.26 -14.15
N LEU A 318 -29.51 26.35 -13.05
CA LEU A 318 -29.52 25.40 -11.92
C LEU A 318 -30.94 24.87 -11.76
N THR A 319 -31.14 23.55 -11.85
CA THR A 319 -32.45 22.89 -11.71
C THR A 319 -32.44 21.81 -10.66
#